data_AF-A0A0G1CIT9-F1
#
_entry.id   AF-A0A0G1CIT9-F1
#
_cell.length_a   1.000
_cell.length_b   1.000
_cell.length_c   1.000
_cell.angle_alpha   90.00
_cell.angle_beta   90.00
_cell.angle_gamma   90.00
#
_symmetry.space_group_name_H-M   'P 1'
#
loop_
_entity.id
_entity.type
_entity.pdbx_description
1 polymer ?
#
loop_
_entity_poly.entity_id
_entity_poly.type
_entity_poly.pdbx_seq_one_letter_code
_entity_poly.pdbx_strand_id
1 'polypeptide(L)'
;MEDEALAVCGFTREEATDPTKQTEAQLIAQFLTWADDIEDQTFLGQNVSFDRDYVQAACERAGYNYPFAHRTVDTHTIAYMHYILHRKEVPIAKRHSALNIEAVCAYIGIPGEPEPHNALTGALTHAEMFSRLVYGKKLLPEFDQYEVPTFC
;
A
#
# COMPACT_ATOMS: atom_id res chain seq x y z
N MET A 1 21.60 7.90 4.13
CA MET A 1 20.20 8.33 3.99
C MET A 1 20.18 9.55 3.10
N GLU A 2 19.56 9.39 1.94
CA GLU A 2 19.43 10.37 0.88
C GLU A 2 18.34 11.39 1.25
N ASP A 3 18.53 12.66 0.87
CA ASP A 3 17.63 13.75 1.29
C ASP A 3 16.30 13.69 0.52
N GLU A 4 16.30 13.13 -0.69
CA GLU A 4 15.11 12.88 -1.50
C GLU A 4 14.15 11.89 -0.82
N ALA A 5 14.67 10.88 -0.14
CA ALA A 5 13.84 9.90 0.57
C ALA A 5 13.09 10.54 1.75
N LEU A 6 13.75 11.45 2.48
CA LEU A 6 13.16 12.18 3.61
C LEU A 6 12.05 13.13 3.17
N ALA A 7 12.23 13.77 2.00
CA ALA A 7 11.21 14.64 1.42
C ALA A 7 9.93 13.87 1.05
N VAL A 8 10.05 12.59 0.70
CA VAL A 8 8.92 11.73 0.35
C VAL A 8 8.26 11.13 1.59
N CYS A 9 9.02 10.50 2.50
CA CYS A 9 8.47 9.71 3.60
C CYS A 9 8.01 10.51 4.82
N GLY A 10 8.13 11.84 4.78
CA GLY A 10 7.67 12.73 5.85
C GLY A 10 8.49 12.65 7.15
N PHE A 11 9.63 11.96 7.15
CA PHE A 11 10.52 11.87 8.31
C PHE A 11 11.64 12.91 8.26
N THR A 12 11.96 13.47 9.43
CA THR A 12 13.22 14.18 9.64
C THR A 12 14.38 13.20 9.80
N ARG A 13 15.61 13.69 9.62
CA ARG A 13 16.83 12.88 9.81
C ARG A 13 16.96 12.43 11.26
N GLU A 14 16.59 13.31 12.18
CA GLU A 14 16.57 13.06 13.62
C GLU A 14 15.60 11.91 13.94
N GLU A 15 14.36 11.97 13.44
CA GLU A 15 13.39 10.88 13.66
C GLU A 15 13.84 9.56 13.02
N ALA A 16 14.42 9.59 11.83
CA ALA A 16 14.86 8.39 11.14
C ALA A 16 16.07 7.71 11.82
N THR A 17 16.82 8.45 12.65
CA THR A 17 18.02 7.95 13.35
C THR A 17 17.85 7.89 14.87
N ASP A 18 16.64 8.11 15.37
CA ASP A 18 16.33 8.11 16.80
C ASP A 18 16.69 6.75 17.43
N PRO A 19 17.69 6.70 18.32
CA PRO A 19 18.16 5.45 18.92
C PRO A 19 17.16 4.86 19.93
N THR A 20 16.12 5.59 20.30
CA THR A 20 15.05 5.10 21.17
C THR A 20 13.98 4.30 20.42
N LYS A 21 13.96 4.38 19.08
CA LYS A 21 13.10 3.55 18.24
C LYS A 21 13.55 2.10 18.25
N GLN A 22 12.59 1.23 17.96
CA GLN A 22 12.84 -0.19 17.76
C GLN A 22 13.82 -0.39 16.60
N THR A 23 14.73 -1.35 16.75
CA THR A 23 15.59 -1.76 15.65
C THR A 23 14.76 -2.46 14.58
N GLU A 24 15.28 -2.52 13.35
CA GLU A 24 14.62 -3.25 12.26
C GLU A 24 14.36 -4.72 12.63
N ALA A 25 15.31 -5.37 13.31
CA ALA A 25 15.15 -6.74 13.79
C ALA A 25 14.01 -6.88 14.83
N GLN A 26 13.82 -5.89 15.70
CA GLN A 26 12.71 -5.88 16.65
C GLN A 26 11.37 -5.63 15.93
N LEU A 27 11.34 -4.73 14.94
CA LEU A 27 10.15 -4.43 14.15
C LEU A 27 9.69 -5.66 13.35
N ILE A 28 10.61 -6.33 12.66
CA ILE A 28 10.26 -7.52 11.86
C ILE A 28 9.80 -8.68 12.75
N ALA A 29 10.41 -8.88 13.93
CA ALA A 29 9.97 -9.90 14.87
C ALA A 29 8.52 -9.68 15.35
N GLN A 30 8.18 -8.44 15.67
CA GLN A 30 6.81 -8.06 16.05
C GLN A 30 5.84 -8.19 14.89
N PHE A 31 6.23 -7.78 13.68
CA PHE A 31 5.42 -7.92 12.48
C PHE A 31 5.10 -9.38 12.17
N LEU A 32 6.11 -10.26 12.23
CA LEU A 32 5.92 -11.71 12.03
C LEU A 32 5.00 -12.31 13.10
N THR A 33 5.15 -11.91 14.36
CA THR A 33 4.30 -12.37 15.46
C THR A 33 2.85 -11.92 15.26
N TRP A 34 2.64 -10.66 14.87
CA TRP A 34 1.30 -10.14 14.57
C TRP A 34 0.66 -10.84 13.37
N ALA A 35 1.45 -11.13 12.33
CA ALA A 35 0.95 -11.77 11.12
C ALA A 35 0.56 -13.24 11.33
N ASP A 36 1.16 -13.95 12.30
CA ASP A 36 0.96 -15.39 12.53
C ASP A 36 -0.52 -15.77 12.77
N ASP A 37 -1.30 -14.86 13.39
CA ASP A 37 -2.73 -15.07 13.65
C ASP A 37 -3.64 -14.68 12.46
N ILE A 38 -3.09 -14.22 11.33
CA ILE A 38 -3.84 -13.81 10.14
C ILE A 38 -3.97 -15.00 9.18
N GLU A 39 -5.21 -15.39 8.86
CA GLU A 39 -5.50 -16.51 7.94
C GLU A 39 -4.99 -16.23 6.52
N ASP A 40 -5.30 -15.06 5.95
CA ASP A 40 -4.82 -14.65 4.64
C ASP A 40 -3.75 -13.57 4.78
N GLN A 41 -2.50 -14.00 4.62
CA GLN A 41 -1.32 -13.15 4.69
C GLN A 41 -0.87 -12.64 3.31
N THR A 42 -1.73 -12.72 2.28
CA THR A 42 -1.40 -12.25 0.94
C THR A 42 -1.20 -10.74 0.95
N PHE A 43 0.00 -10.28 0.59
CA PHE A 43 0.27 -8.85 0.54
C PHE A 43 -0.54 -8.15 -0.55
N LEU A 44 -1.06 -6.99 -0.18
CA LEU A 44 -1.89 -6.12 -1.00
C LEU A 44 -1.27 -4.71 -0.99
N GLY A 45 -1.12 -4.12 -2.18
CA GLY A 45 -0.61 -2.76 -2.33
C GLY A 45 -0.48 -2.39 -3.79
N GLN A 46 0.14 -1.26 -4.10
CA GLN A 46 0.53 -0.90 -5.47
C GLN A 46 2.04 -1.10 -5.65
N ASN A 47 2.46 -1.83 -6.68
CA ASN A 47 3.86 -2.26 -6.84
C ASN A 47 4.36 -3.09 -5.65
N VAL A 48 3.46 -3.92 -5.11
CA VAL A 48 3.61 -4.65 -3.82
C VAL A 48 4.82 -5.58 -3.77
N SER A 49 5.39 -5.98 -4.92
CA SER A 49 6.64 -6.73 -4.96
C SER A 49 7.78 -5.98 -4.28
N PHE A 50 7.80 -4.64 -4.39
CA PHE A 50 8.81 -3.82 -3.73
C PHE A 50 8.72 -3.98 -2.22
N ASP A 51 7.57 -3.69 -1.61
CA ASP A 51 7.35 -3.82 -0.16
C ASP A 51 7.61 -5.23 0.35
N ARG A 52 7.13 -6.23 -0.40
CA ARG A 52 7.36 -7.66 -0.12
C ARG A 52 8.85 -7.98 0.02
N ASP A 53 9.65 -7.51 -0.93
CA ASP A 53 11.07 -7.80 -1.00
C ASP A 53 11.84 -7.07 0.13
N TYR A 54 11.37 -5.88 0.56
CA TYR A 54 11.91 -5.19 1.75
C TYR A 54 11.68 -6.01 3.03
N VAL A 55 10.46 -6.53 3.23
CA VAL A 55 10.14 -7.40 4.37
C VAL A 55 10.98 -8.67 4.33
N GLN A 56 11.16 -9.29 3.17
CA GLN A 56 12.01 -10.47 2.99
C GLN A 56 13.46 -10.19 3.37
N ALA A 57 14.03 -9.09 2.88
CA ALA A 57 15.39 -8.71 3.19
C ALA A 57 15.57 -8.36 4.68
N ALA A 58 14.55 -7.77 5.32
CA ALA A 58 14.56 -7.50 6.76
C ALA A 58 14.54 -8.80 7.59
N CYS A 59 13.73 -9.79 7.18
CA CYS A 59 13.76 -11.13 7.80
C CYS A 59 15.16 -11.76 7.69
N GLU A 60 15.77 -11.72 6.50
CA GLU A 60 17.09 -12.29 6.26
C GLU A 60 18.16 -11.63 7.16
N ARG A 61 18.20 -10.29 7.23
CA ARG A 61 19.14 -9.54 8.08
C ARG A 61 18.96 -9.87 9.57
N ALA A 62 17.72 -10.10 10.01
CA ALA A 62 17.40 -10.43 11.39
C ALA A 62 17.52 -11.93 11.72
N GLY A 63 17.79 -12.79 10.73
CA GLY A 63 17.89 -14.23 10.91
C GLY A 63 16.54 -14.94 11.09
N TYR A 64 15.44 -14.33 10.63
CA TYR A 64 14.11 -14.94 10.64
C TYR A 64 13.79 -15.61 9.29
N ASN A 65 13.00 -16.69 9.34
CA ASN A 65 12.38 -17.24 8.14
C ASN A 65 11.32 -16.26 7.62
N TYR A 66 11.24 -16.10 6.30
CA TYR A 66 10.17 -15.33 5.64
C TYR A 66 8.98 -16.26 5.34
N PRO A 67 7.83 -16.13 6.03
CA PRO A 67 6.73 -17.08 5.90
C PRO A 67 5.75 -16.75 4.77
N PHE A 68 5.80 -15.53 4.22
CA PHE A 68 4.78 -15.04 3.29
C PHE A 68 4.94 -15.61 1.88
N ALA A 69 3.85 -15.65 1.13
CA ALA A 69 3.83 -16.19 -0.22
C ALA A 69 4.45 -15.24 -1.25
N HIS A 70 4.95 -15.81 -2.35
CA HIS A 70 5.38 -15.01 -3.51
C HIS A 70 4.21 -14.30 -4.20
N ARG A 71 3.00 -14.90 -4.16
CA ARG A 71 1.80 -14.32 -4.79
C ARG A 71 1.33 -13.13 -3.97
N THR A 72 0.94 -12.09 -4.68
CA THR A 72 0.47 -10.83 -4.11
C THR A 72 -0.73 -10.33 -4.89
N VAL A 73 -1.42 -9.35 -4.34
CA VAL A 73 -2.52 -8.63 -4.99
C VAL A 73 -2.08 -7.20 -5.25
N ASP A 74 -2.09 -6.79 -6.51
CA ASP A 74 -1.69 -5.43 -6.90
C ASP A 74 -2.92 -4.56 -7.22
N THR A 75 -3.10 -3.47 -6.47
CA THR A 75 -4.23 -2.54 -6.65
C THR A 75 -4.20 -1.84 -8.01
N HIS A 76 -3.02 -1.66 -8.62
CA HIS A 76 -2.89 -1.20 -10.00
C HIS A 76 -3.60 -2.16 -10.96
N THR A 77 -3.32 -3.46 -10.83
CA THR A 77 -3.88 -4.49 -11.71
C THR A 77 -5.40 -4.56 -11.56
N ILE A 78 -5.90 -4.48 -10.33
CA ILE A 78 -7.34 -4.44 -10.06
C ILE A 78 -7.98 -3.20 -10.68
N ALA A 79 -7.41 -2.02 -10.46
CA ALA A 79 -7.94 -0.78 -11.04
C ALA A 79 -7.92 -0.82 -12.57
N TYR A 80 -6.84 -1.32 -13.19
CA TYR A 80 -6.73 -1.50 -14.63
C TYR A 80 -7.86 -2.40 -15.15
N MET A 81 -8.07 -3.56 -14.54
CA MET A 81 -9.17 -4.47 -14.87
C MET A 81 -10.53 -3.74 -14.76
N HIS A 82 -10.72 -2.97 -13.68
CA HIS A 82 -11.95 -2.24 -13.42
C HIS A 82 -12.28 -1.20 -14.50
N TYR A 83 -11.27 -0.48 -15.00
CA TYR A 83 -11.42 0.42 -16.15
C TYR A 83 -11.90 -0.34 -17.39
N ILE A 84 -11.26 -1.46 -17.73
CA ILE A 84 -11.59 -2.26 -18.92
C ILE A 84 -13.02 -2.83 -18.83
N LEU A 85 -13.37 -3.46 -17.70
CA LEU A 85 -14.70 -4.06 -17.50
C LEU A 85 -15.82 -3.02 -17.59
N HIS A 86 -15.55 -1.78 -17.15
CA HIS A 86 -16.50 -0.67 -17.22
C HIS A 86 -16.39 0.15 -18.50
N ARG A 87 -15.65 -0.33 -19.51
CA ARG A 87 -15.48 0.33 -20.82
C ARG A 87 -14.95 1.76 -20.70
N LYS A 88 -14.13 2.02 -19.69
CA LYS A 88 -13.43 3.31 -19.50
C LYS A 88 -12.03 3.22 -20.11
N GLU A 89 -11.56 4.33 -20.66
CA GLU A 89 -10.20 4.42 -21.17
C GLU A 89 -9.20 4.41 -20.01
N VAL A 90 -8.29 3.44 -20.03
CA VAL A 90 -7.18 3.41 -19.06
C VAL A 90 -6.26 4.61 -19.34
N PRO A 91 -5.97 5.48 -18.36
CA PRO A 91 -5.02 6.57 -18.54
C PRO A 91 -3.65 6.03 -18.95
N ILE A 92 -3.07 6.53 -20.04
CA ILE A 92 -1.73 6.14 -20.51
C ILE A 92 -0.82 7.37 -20.48
N ALA A 93 0.34 7.24 -19.85
CA ALA A 93 1.41 8.23 -19.88
C ALA A 93 2.76 7.53 -20.08
N LYS A 94 3.68 8.16 -20.83
CA LYS A 94 5.00 7.57 -21.13
C LYS A 94 4.93 6.12 -21.66
N ARG A 95 3.89 5.79 -22.42
CA ARG A 95 3.63 4.46 -23.01
C ARG A 95 3.26 3.34 -22.02
N HIS A 96 2.90 3.70 -20.78
CA HIS A 96 2.42 2.76 -19.76
C HIS A 96 1.15 3.32 -19.09
N SER A 97 0.40 2.47 -18.40
CA SER A 97 -0.75 2.91 -17.60
C SER A 97 -0.32 3.91 -16.52
N ALA A 98 -1.00 5.04 -16.44
CA ALA A 98 -0.77 6.12 -15.48
C ALA A 98 -1.69 6.01 -14.25
N LEU A 99 -2.04 4.78 -13.85
CA LEU A 99 -2.89 4.50 -12.69
C LEU A 99 -2.05 4.49 -11.40
N ASN A 100 -1.56 5.64 -10.97
CA ASN A 100 -0.97 5.82 -9.64
C ASN A 100 -2.05 5.90 -8.55
N ILE A 101 -1.63 5.98 -7.28
CA ILE A 101 -2.53 6.05 -6.13
C ILE A 101 -3.54 7.21 -6.27
N GLU A 102 -3.11 8.38 -6.74
CA GLU A 102 -3.99 9.54 -6.93
C GLU A 102 -5.05 9.28 -8.02
N ALA A 103 -4.65 8.69 -9.15
CA ALA A 103 -5.57 8.36 -10.23
C ALA A 103 -6.61 7.31 -9.79
N VAL A 104 -6.19 6.32 -9.00
CA VAL A 104 -7.09 5.27 -8.48
C VAL A 104 -8.01 5.84 -7.40
N CYS A 105 -7.53 6.69 -6.49
CA CYS A 105 -8.35 7.39 -5.50
C CYS A 105 -9.45 8.22 -6.17
N ALA A 106 -9.08 9.03 -7.16
CA ALA A 106 -10.01 9.84 -7.94
C ALA A 106 -11.06 8.96 -8.66
N TYR A 107 -10.63 7.80 -9.18
CA TYR A 107 -11.51 6.85 -9.85
C TYR A 107 -12.58 6.26 -8.91
N ILE A 108 -12.22 5.93 -7.67
CA ILE A 108 -13.13 5.35 -6.67
C ILE A 108 -13.81 6.39 -5.77
N GLY A 109 -13.66 7.67 -6.09
CA GLY A 109 -14.37 8.78 -5.44
C GLY A 109 -13.84 9.19 -4.07
N ILE A 110 -12.57 8.92 -3.74
CA ILE A 110 -11.93 9.33 -2.48
C ILE A 110 -10.80 10.34 -2.75
N PRO A 111 -10.41 11.17 -1.76
CA PRO A 111 -9.22 12.02 -1.89
C PRO A 111 -7.95 11.17 -2.08
N GLY A 112 -6.94 11.78 -2.69
CA GLY A 112 -5.59 11.21 -2.73
C GLY A 112 -4.98 11.10 -1.33
N GLU A 113 -3.84 10.43 -1.24
CA GLU A 113 -3.10 10.33 0.01
C GLU A 113 -2.71 11.73 0.54
N PRO A 114 -2.83 12.00 1.85
CA PRO A 114 -2.33 13.24 2.43
C PRO A 114 -0.81 13.37 2.32
N GLU A 115 -0.33 14.60 2.13
CA GLU A 115 1.09 14.95 2.12
C GLU A 115 1.54 15.48 3.49
N PRO A 116 2.78 15.18 3.94
CA PRO A 116 3.78 14.33 3.28
C PRO A 116 3.39 12.83 3.32
N HIS A 117 3.80 12.05 2.33
CA HIS A 117 3.48 10.63 2.27
C HIS A 117 3.92 9.88 3.53
N ASN A 118 3.05 9.01 4.04
CA ASN A 118 3.34 8.17 5.19
C ASN A 118 2.93 6.72 4.88
N ALA A 119 3.81 5.75 5.16
CA ALA A 119 3.56 4.35 4.82
C ALA A 119 2.25 3.80 5.41
N LEU A 120 1.83 4.26 6.59
CA LEU A 120 0.58 3.85 7.21
C LEU A 120 -0.64 4.40 6.44
N THR A 121 -0.61 5.68 6.04
CA THR A 121 -1.71 6.26 5.26
C THR A 121 -1.81 5.62 3.87
N GLY A 122 -0.68 5.32 3.25
CA GLY A 122 -0.63 4.58 1.99
C GLY A 122 -1.24 3.17 2.12
N ALA A 123 -0.87 2.43 3.16
CA ALA A 123 -1.42 1.09 3.43
C ALA A 123 -2.95 1.12 3.66
N LEU A 124 -3.44 2.07 4.47
CA LEU A 124 -4.87 2.25 4.72
C LEU A 124 -5.62 2.64 3.45
N THR A 125 -5.04 3.52 2.63
CA THR A 125 -5.62 3.93 1.35
C THR A 125 -5.74 2.74 0.40
N HIS A 126 -4.72 1.89 0.29
CA HIS A 126 -4.80 0.67 -0.53
C HIS A 126 -5.83 -0.35 -0.02
N ALA A 127 -6.02 -0.45 1.30
CA ALA A 127 -7.07 -1.29 1.86
C ALA A 127 -8.48 -0.78 1.46
N GLU A 128 -8.72 0.53 1.54
CA GLU A 128 -9.97 1.14 1.07
C GLU A 128 -10.15 0.94 -0.45
N MET A 129 -9.09 1.15 -1.24
CA MET A 129 -9.11 0.91 -2.69
C MET A 129 -9.57 -0.50 -3.04
N PHE A 130 -8.97 -1.50 -2.40
CA PHE A 130 -9.32 -2.90 -2.63
C PHE A 130 -10.77 -3.17 -2.24
N SER A 131 -11.21 -2.68 -1.08
CA SER A 131 -12.60 -2.88 -0.64
C SER A 131 -13.62 -2.29 -1.61
N ARG A 132 -13.36 -1.08 -2.12
CA ARG A 132 -14.23 -0.44 -3.12
C ARG A 132 -14.21 -1.17 -4.45
N LEU A 133 -13.02 -1.49 -4.99
CA LEU A 133 -12.89 -2.09 -6.33
C LEU A 133 -13.34 -3.56 -6.39
N VAL A 134 -13.28 -4.30 -5.29
CA VAL A 134 -13.56 -5.74 -5.26
C VAL A 134 -14.90 -6.06 -4.63
N TYR A 135 -15.32 -5.30 -3.61
CA TYR A 135 -16.55 -5.56 -2.86
C TYR A 135 -17.61 -4.47 -3.00
N GLY A 136 -17.34 -3.37 -3.70
CA GLY A 136 -18.28 -2.26 -3.84
C GLY A 136 -18.67 -1.60 -2.52
N LYS A 137 -17.81 -1.65 -1.49
CA LYS A 137 -18.13 -1.16 -0.13
C LYS A 137 -16.99 -0.36 0.50
N LYS A 138 -17.36 0.55 1.41
CA LYS A 138 -16.45 1.29 2.29
C LYS A 138 -15.82 0.33 3.31
N LEU A 139 -14.58 0.59 3.73
CA LEU A 139 -13.87 -0.20 4.74
C LEU A 139 -13.51 0.62 5.97
N LEU A 140 -12.89 1.79 5.79
CA LEU A 140 -12.32 2.57 6.89
C LEU A 140 -13.17 3.82 7.22
N PRO A 141 -13.34 4.17 8.52
CA PRO A 141 -14.17 5.30 8.94
C PRO A 141 -13.77 6.65 8.35
N GLU A 142 -12.48 6.89 8.14
CA GLU A 142 -11.98 8.12 7.50
C GLU A 142 -12.54 8.38 6.09
N PHE A 143 -13.05 7.33 5.42
CA PHE A 143 -13.66 7.43 4.10
C PHE A 143 -15.20 7.37 4.10
N ASP A 144 -15.85 7.34 5.27
CA ASP A 144 -17.32 7.18 5.39
C ASP A 144 -18.12 8.27 4.67
N GLN A 145 -17.59 9.49 4.63
CA GLN A 145 -18.22 10.62 3.95
C GLN A 145 -18.19 10.54 2.41
N TYR A 146 -17.36 9.65 1.85
CA TYR A 146 -17.20 9.50 0.40
C TYR A 146 -18.00 8.31 -0.11
N GLU A 147 -19.05 8.59 -0.87
CA GLU A 147 -19.88 7.55 -1.49
C GLU A 147 -19.07 6.64 -2.42
N VAL A 148 -19.45 5.37 -2.44
CA VAL A 148 -18.86 4.40 -3.36
C VAL A 148 -19.50 4.61 -4.74
N PRO A 149 -18.72 4.83 -5.81
CA PRO A 149 -19.29 4.97 -7.14
C PRO A 149 -20.12 3.75 -7.54
N THR A 150 -21.24 3.96 -8.24
CA THR A 150 -22.18 2.87 -8.58
C THR A 150 -21.64 1.82 -9.55
N PHE A 151 -20.45 2.05 -10.11
CA PHE A 151 -19.76 1.10 -10.98
C PHE A 151 -18.70 0.29 -10.23
N CYS A 152 -18.46 0.58 -8.95
CA CYS A 152 -17.66 -0.24 -8.05
C CYS A 152 -18.49 -1.42 -7.49
#